data_AF-A0A3D1EUN2-F1
#
_entry.id   AF-A0A3D1EUN2-F1
#
_cell.length_a   1.000
_cell.length_b   1.000
_cell.length_c   1.000
_cell.angle_alpha   90.00
_cell.angle_beta   90.00
_cell.angle_gamma   90.00
#
_symmetry.space_group_name_H-M   'P 1'
#
loop_
_entity.id
_entity.type
_entity.pdbx_description
1 polymer ?
#
loop_
_entity_poly.entity_id
_entity_poly.type
_entity_poly.pdbx_seq_one_letter_code
_entity_poly.pdbx_strand_id
1 'polypeptide(L)'
;MRITRRFTQAGTDVFSTIKWTKRSSRINNADGSVVFEMNDAEVPEAWSQLATDIMVSKYFRKAGVPTYKADGTIDTDAPTGPERSAKQVIGRLASCWRNWGERHGYFDSSADADAFQDEISWMMVTQATAPNSPQWFNTGLHDAYGITGPAQGHWIADPTTGECRLATDAYSHPQPHACFIQSVGDDLVGEGGIMDLWTREARLFKYGSGTGTNFSNIRGSDEPLSGGGRSSGLMSFLKIGDRAAGAIKSGGTTRRAAKMVCLDADHPDIEAFVNWKVREEIKVAALVEGLKCLGDEHKALA
;
A
#
# COMPACT_ATOMS: atom_id res chain seq x y z
N MET A 1 26.91 6.21 10.43
CA MET A 1 26.24 5.24 11.33
C MET A 1 27.03 3.94 11.34
N ARG A 2 27.62 3.63 12.49
CA ARG A 2 28.28 2.36 12.76
C ARG A 2 27.24 1.28 13.10
N ILE A 3 27.37 0.09 12.55
CA ILE A 3 26.46 -1.04 12.76
C ILE A 3 27.21 -2.20 13.40
N THR A 4 26.74 -2.61 14.58
CA THR A 4 27.29 -3.78 15.28
C THR A 4 26.48 -5.01 14.93
N ARG A 5 27.12 -6.02 14.34
CA ARG A 5 26.50 -7.33 14.08
C ARG A 5 26.13 -8.02 15.39
N ARG A 6 24.91 -8.57 15.46
CA ARG A 6 24.35 -9.27 16.63
C ARG A 6 23.91 -10.68 16.26
N PHE A 7 23.25 -10.83 15.12
CA PHE A 7 22.68 -12.09 14.67
C PHE A 7 23.47 -12.74 13.52
N THR A 8 24.28 -11.95 12.83
CA THR A 8 24.96 -12.38 11.59
C THR A 8 26.49 -12.37 11.72
N GLN A 9 27.15 -13.07 10.80
CA GLN A 9 28.61 -13.10 10.68
C GLN A 9 29.04 -12.48 9.35
N ALA A 10 30.11 -11.68 9.38
CA ALA A 10 30.63 -11.05 8.18
C ALA A 10 31.04 -12.09 7.13
N GLY A 11 30.70 -11.84 5.87
CA GLY A 11 31.00 -12.73 4.74
C GLY A 11 30.12 -13.98 4.64
N THR A 12 29.14 -14.16 5.54
CA THR A 12 28.19 -15.28 5.49
C THR A 12 26.89 -14.83 4.84
N ASP A 13 26.43 -15.53 3.80
CA ASP A 13 25.09 -15.30 3.26
C ASP A 13 24.02 -15.63 4.32
N VAL A 14 23.28 -14.62 4.74
CA VAL A 14 22.21 -14.74 5.74
C VAL A 14 21.20 -15.81 5.37
N PHE A 15 20.80 -15.90 4.10
CA PHE A 15 19.78 -16.85 3.69
C PHE A 15 20.27 -18.30 3.76
N SER A 16 21.57 -18.55 3.65
CA SER A 16 22.18 -19.87 3.83
C SER A 16 22.12 -20.39 5.28
N THR A 17 21.94 -19.50 6.26
CA THR A 17 21.85 -19.85 7.68
C THR A 17 20.46 -20.37 8.10
N ILE A 18 19.48 -20.30 7.21
CA ILE A 18 18.07 -20.62 7.46
C ILE A 18 17.68 -21.87 6.68
N LYS A 19 16.88 -22.75 7.30
CA LYS A 19 16.26 -23.88 6.59
C LYS A 19 15.06 -23.41 5.79
N TRP A 20 15.00 -23.82 4.52
CA TRP A 20 13.95 -23.43 3.57
C TRP A 20 13.13 -24.64 3.14
N THR A 21 11.85 -24.40 2.87
CA THR A 21 10.94 -25.40 2.32
C THR A 21 10.10 -24.76 1.21
N LYS A 22 9.63 -25.59 0.28
CA LYS A 22 8.59 -25.21 -0.67
C LYS A 22 7.22 -25.53 -0.09
N ARG A 23 6.26 -24.62 -0.24
CA ARG A 23 4.87 -24.82 0.19
C ARG A 23 3.91 -24.30 -0.87
N SER A 24 2.74 -24.95 -0.92
CA SER A 24 1.60 -24.44 -1.68
C SER A 24 0.88 -23.34 -0.90
N SER A 25 0.41 -22.33 -1.61
CA SER A 25 -0.52 -21.31 -1.14
C SER A 25 -1.63 -21.13 -2.15
N ARG A 26 -2.87 -21.16 -1.66
CA ARG A 26 -4.08 -21.05 -2.46
C ARG A 26 -5.03 -20.02 -1.83
N ILE A 27 -5.56 -19.13 -2.66
CA ILE A 27 -6.60 -18.17 -2.28
C ILE A 27 -7.88 -18.60 -2.98
N ASN A 28 -8.96 -18.78 -2.21
CA ASN A 28 -10.29 -19.07 -2.74
C ASN A 28 -11.22 -17.86 -2.53
N ASN A 29 -12.20 -17.73 -3.41
CA ASN A 29 -13.37 -16.88 -3.23
C ASN A 29 -14.33 -17.50 -2.21
N ALA A 30 -15.33 -16.73 -1.77
CA ALA A 30 -16.38 -17.21 -0.87
C ALA A 30 -17.23 -18.34 -1.48
N ASP A 31 -17.30 -18.41 -2.81
CA ASP A 31 -17.96 -19.48 -3.58
C ASP A 31 -17.07 -20.73 -3.77
N GLY A 32 -15.85 -20.74 -3.23
CA GLY A 32 -14.91 -21.85 -3.33
C GLY A 32 -14.05 -21.85 -4.61
N SER A 33 -14.28 -20.94 -5.57
CA SER A 33 -13.45 -20.83 -6.77
C SER A 33 -12.03 -20.33 -6.44
N VAL A 34 -11.02 -20.83 -7.17
CA VAL A 34 -9.61 -20.48 -6.93
C VAL A 34 -9.30 -19.14 -7.58
N VAL A 35 -8.89 -18.16 -6.77
CA VAL A 35 -8.45 -16.83 -7.22
C VAL A 35 -6.98 -16.83 -7.62
N PHE A 36 -6.17 -17.57 -6.88
CA PHE A 36 -4.72 -17.63 -7.08
C PHE A 36 -4.17 -18.89 -6.44
N GLU A 37 -3.19 -19.51 -7.09
CA GLU A 37 -2.47 -20.66 -6.56
C GLU A 37 -0.98 -20.58 -6.93
N MET A 38 -0.11 -20.91 -5.97
CA MET A 38 1.32 -21.10 -6.17
C MET A 38 1.76 -22.32 -5.37
N ASN A 39 2.30 -23.34 -6.04
CA ASN A 39 2.57 -24.66 -5.43
C ASN A 39 3.98 -24.83 -4.85
N ASP A 40 4.86 -23.89 -5.13
CA ASP A 40 6.30 -24.01 -4.94
C ASP A 40 6.89 -22.75 -4.32
N ALA A 41 6.11 -22.03 -3.50
CA ALA A 41 6.59 -20.86 -2.79
C ALA A 41 7.70 -21.24 -1.81
N GLU A 42 8.90 -20.69 -1.99
CA GLU A 42 10.04 -20.94 -1.12
C GLU A 42 9.98 -19.99 0.10
N VAL A 43 9.86 -20.58 1.28
CA VAL A 43 9.72 -19.87 2.56
C VAL A 43 10.56 -20.54 3.64
N PRO A 44 10.91 -19.83 4.74
CA PRO A 44 11.55 -20.45 5.89
C PRO A 44 10.71 -21.60 6.45
N GLU A 45 11.34 -22.71 6.77
CA GLU A 45 10.68 -23.92 7.31
C GLU A 45 9.92 -23.61 8.62
N ALA A 46 10.46 -22.69 9.43
CA ALA A 46 9.87 -22.29 10.70
C ALA A 46 8.59 -21.43 10.58
N TRP A 47 8.30 -20.85 9.41
CA TRP A 47 7.08 -20.05 9.24
C TRP A 47 5.83 -20.93 9.35
N SER A 48 4.72 -20.35 9.81
CA SER A 48 3.41 -21.03 9.77
C SER A 48 2.83 -21.02 8.35
N GLN A 49 1.86 -21.91 8.07
CA GLN A 49 1.14 -21.88 6.80
C GLN A 49 0.43 -20.53 6.58
N LEU A 50 -0.15 -19.94 7.63
CA LEU A 50 -0.77 -18.61 7.54
C LEU A 50 0.23 -17.52 7.11
N ALA A 51 1.46 -17.54 7.65
CA ALA A 51 2.50 -16.60 7.25
C ALA A 51 2.90 -16.81 5.78
N THR A 52 3.02 -18.07 5.34
CA THR A 52 3.21 -18.44 3.92
C THR A 52 2.09 -17.85 3.06
N ASP A 53 0.83 -18.08 3.44
CA ASP A 53 -0.32 -17.61 2.67
C ASP A 53 -0.39 -16.10 2.60
N ILE A 54 -0.11 -15.38 3.68
CA ILE A 54 -0.04 -13.91 3.68
C ILE A 54 1.09 -13.41 2.79
N MET A 55 2.31 -13.98 2.93
CA MET A 55 3.47 -13.59 2.12
C MET A 55 3.18 -13.76 0.63
N VAL A 56 2.69 -14.93 0.24
CA VAL A 56 2.39 -15.23 -1.16
C VAL A 56 1.21 -14.41 -1.66
N SER A 57 0.11 -14.33 -0.92
CA SER A 57 -1.11 -13.66 -1.40
C SER A 57 -0.99 -12.14 -1.46
N LYS A 58 -0.24 -11.53 -0.54
CA LYS A 58 -0.19 -10.06 -0.38
C LYS A 58 1.12 -9.46 -0.85
N TYR A 59 2.26 -10.09 -0.57
CA TYR A 59 3.56 -9.42 -0.66
C TYR A 59 4.41 -9.85 -1.86
N PHE A 60 4.23 -11.08 -2.35
CA PHE A 60 4.86 -11.49 -3.60
C PHE A 60 4.32 -10.64 -4.75
N ARG A 61 5.23 -9.96 -5.43
CA ARG A 61 4.99 -9.29 -6.70
C ARG A 61 4.48 -10.32 -7.69
N LYS A 62 3.39 -9.98 -8.39
CA LYS A 62 2.68 -10.92 -9.27
C LYS A 62 3.18 -10.95 -10.71
N ALA A 63 3.89 -9.91 -11.15
CA ALA A 63 4.37 -9.78 -12.53
C ALA A 63 5.55 -8.80 -12.63
N GLY A 64 6.32 -8.93 -13.71
CA GLY A 64 7.43 -8.04 -14.05
C GLY A 64 8.76 -8.41 -13.38
N VAL A 65 8.83 -9.54 -12.67
CA VAL A 65 10.09 -10.04 -12.09
C VAL A 65 10.88 -10.75 -13.19
N PRO A 66 12.13 -10.37 -13.46
CA PRO A 66 12.97 -11.04 -14.46
C PRO A 66 13.13 -12.53 -14.19
N THR A 67 13.21 -13.31 -15.26
CA THR A 67 13.65 -14.71 -15.20
C THR A 67 15.17 -14.74 -15.31
N TYR A 68 15.81 -15.69 -14.65
CA TYR A 68 17.26 -15.82 -14.62
C TYR A 68 17.70 -17.15 -15.21
N LYS A 69 18.81 -17.14 -15.95
CA LYS A 69 19.50 -18.33 -16.45
C LYS A 69 20.21 -19.05 -15.30
N ALA A 70 20.67 -20.28 -15.56
CA ALA A 70 21.37 -21.10 -14.56
C ALA A 70 22.67 -20.45 -14.03
N ASP A 71 23.27 -19.55 -14.79
CA ASP A 71 24.46 -18.77 -14.41
C ASP A 71 24.13 -17.51 -13.59
N GLY A 72 22.85 -17.24 -13.32
CA GLY A 72 22.38 -16.07 -12.57
C GLY A 72 22.22 -14.79 -13.40
N THR A 73 22.45 -14.83 -14.71
CA THR A 73 22.18 -13.68 -15.59
C THR A 73 20.70 -13.58 -15.93
N ILE A 74 20.21 -12.36 -16.21
CA ILE A 74 18.82 -12.15 -16.63
C ILE A 74 18.61 -12.83 -17.98
N ASP A 75 17.56 -13.64 -18.07
CA ASP A 75 17.10 -14.22 -19.32
C ASP A 75 16.16 -13.24 -20.02
N THR A 76 16.69 -12.50 -20.98
CA THR A 76 15.93 -11.52 -21.77
C THR A 76 14.96 -12.18 -22.76
N ASP A 77 15.15 -13.46 -23.07
CA ASP A 77 14.33 -14.21 -24.01
C ASP A 77 13.14 -14.89 -23.29
N ALA A 78 13.22 -15.05 -21.97
CA ALA A 78 12.16 -15.61 -21.16
C ALA A 78 11.17 -14.54 -20.67
N PRO A 79 9.87 -14.86 -20.58
CA PRO A 79 8.90 -13.93 -20.02
C PRO A 79 9.18 -13.64 -18.54
N THR A 80 8.89 -12.42 -18.11
CA THR A 80 8.90 -12.06 -16.67
C THR A 80 7.80 -12.80 -15.91
N GLY A 81 7.99 -13.02 -14.62
CA GLY A 81 7.06 -13.75 -13.74
C GLY A 81 6.76 -13.05 -12.41
N PRO A 82 6.18 -13.80 -11.45
CA PRO A 82 6.02 -13.36 -10.07
C PRO A 82 7.27 -13.65 -9.22
N GLU A 83 7.36 -13.01 -8.05
CA GLU A 83 8.23 -13.49 -6.97
C GLU A 83 7.73 -14.88 -6.51
N ARG A 84 8.67 -15.79 -6.22
CA ARG A 84 8.39 -17.17 -5.78
C ARG A 84 9.10 -17.52 -4.47
N SER A 85 9.93 -16.64 -3.92
CA SER A 85 10.67 -16.87 -2.68
C SER A 85 10.59 -15.69 -1.74
N ALA A 86 10.45 -15.94 -0.43
CA ALA A 86 10.57 -14.88 0.56
C ALA A 86 11.99 -14.25 0.58
N LYS A 87 13.02 -14.96 0.09
CA LYS A 87 14.37 -14.38 -0.13
C LYS A 87 14.32 -13.20 -1.09
N GLN A 88 13.53 -13.30 -2.17
CA GLN A 88 13.41 -12.25 -3.18
C GLN A 88 12.82 -10.99 -2.58
N VAL A 89 11.70 -11.12 -1.85
CA VAL A 89 11.02 -10.00 -1.19
C VAL A 89 11.92 -9.34 -0.16
N ILE A 90 12.46 -10.14 0.77
CA ILE A 90 13.29 -9.63 1.86
C ILE A 90 14.58 -9.02 1.32
N GLY A 91 15.21 -9.67 0.34
CA GLY A 91 16.42 -9.22 -0.32
C GLY A 91 16.23 -7.88 -1.02
N ARG A 92 15.15 -7.68 -1.80
CA ARG A 92 14.91 -6.38 -2.45
C ARG A 92 14.66 -5.26 -1.45
N LEU A 93 13.99 -5.54 -0.33
CA LEU A 93 13.77 -4.56 0.74
C LEU A 93 15.11 -4.16 1.39
N ALA A 94 15.85 -5.14 1.88
CA ALA A 94 17.10 -4.92 2.60
C ALA A 94 18.16 -4.24 1.73
N SER A 95 18.31 -4.69 0.48
CA SER A 95 19.25 -4.11 -0.48
C SER A 95 18.87 -2.69 -0.87
N CYS A 96 17.59 -2.41 -1.11
CA CYS A 96 17.13 -1.05 -1.41
C CYS A 96 17.44 -0.08 -0.25
N TRP A 97 17.16 -0.47 0.99
CA TRP A 97 17.50 0.35 2.16
C TRP A 97 19.01 0.54 2.35
N ARG A 98 19.82 -0.52 2.12
CA ARG A 98 21.29 -0.42 2.10
C ARG A 98 21.74 0.60 1.06
N ASN A 99 21.24 0.50 -0.17
CA ASN A 99 21.62 1.38 -1.29
C ASN A 99 21.26 2.85 -0.99
N TRP A 100 20.10 3.11 -0.39
CA TRP A 100 19.72 4.45 0.04
C TRP A 100 20.64 4.98 1.14
N GLY A 101 20.94 4.15 2.15
CA GLY A 101 21.86 4.52 3.21
C GLY A 101 23.26 4.85 2.71
N GLU A 102 23.78 4.09 1.75
CA GLU A 102 25.07 4.39 1.11
C GLU A 102 25.02 5.67 0.29
N ARG A 103 24.01 5.81 -0.59
CA ARG A 103 23.84 6.98 -1.46
C ARG A 103 23.78 8.29 -0.68
N HIS A 104 23.17 8.27 0.50
CA HIS A 104 22.99 9.44 1.35
C HIS A 104 24.02 9.54 2.48
N GLY A 105 25.09 8.73 2.45
CA GLY A 105 26.21 8.83 3.39
C GLY A 105 25.84 8.49 4.84
N TYR A 106 24.84 7.63 5.04
CA TYR A 106 24.40 7.23 6.38
C TYR A 106 25.35 6.26 7.06
N PHE A 107 26.11 5.45 6.34
CA PHE A 107 27.02 4.45 6.93
C PHE A 107 28.44 5.01 7.11
N ASP A 108 29.11 4.64 8.20
CA ASP A 108 30.50 5.09 8.44
C ASP A 108 31.51 4.33 7.54
N SER A 109 31.15 3.12 7.11
CA SER A 109 31.94 2.29 6.20
C SER A 109 31.06 1.35 5.36
N SER A 110 31.61 0.77 4.30
CA SER A 110 30.93 -0.29 3.54
C SER A 110 30.63 -1.52 4.39
N ALA A 111 31.50 -1.85 5.35
CA ALA A 111 31.27 -2.95 6.28
C ALA A 111 30.04 -2.71 7.18
N ASP A 112 29.74 -1.45 7.53
CA ASP A 112 28.52 -1.09 8.25
C ASP A 112 27.27 -1.24 7.37
N ALA A 113 27.36 -0.91 6.08
CA ALA A 113 26.28 -1.10 5.12
C ALA A 113 25.96 -2.59 4.92
N ASP A 114 27.00 -3.43 4.81
CA ASP A 114 26.85 -4.88 4.71
C ASP A 114 26.27 -5.47 6.00
N ALA A 115 26.76 -5.01 7.16
CA ALA A 115 26.21 -5.41 8.45
C ALA A 115 24.72 -5.03 8.58
N PHE A 116 24.34 -3.84 8.13
CA PHE A 116 22.94 -3.42 8.14
C PHE A 116 22.05 -4.34 7.30
N GLN A 117 22.45 -4.61 6.05
CA GLN A 117 21.67 -5.47 5.16
C GLN A 117 21.54 -6.89 5.72
N ASP A 118 22.61 -7.43 6.27
CA ASP A 118 22.61 -8.79 6.82
C ASP A 118 21.71 -8.88 8.06
N GLU A 119 21.88 -7.97 9.03
CA GLU A 119 21.09 -7.97 10.26
C GLU A 119 19.60 -7.78 9.97
N ILE A 120 19.23 -6.82 9.10
CA ILE A 120 17.82 -6.57 8.79
C ILE A 120 17.20 -7.73 8.00
N SER A 121 17.96 -8.36 7.11
CA SER A 121 17.51 -9.56 6.39
C SER A 121 17.25 -10.71 7.35
N TRP A 122 18.18 -10.96 8.28
CA TRP A 122 18.02 -12.01 9.28
C TRP A 122 16.82 -11.74 10.18
N MET A 123 16.65 -10.51 10.67
CA MET A 123 15.54 -10.12 11.53
C MET A 123 14.18 -10.24 10.82
N MET A 124 14.10 -9.94 9.52
CA MET A 124 12.87 -10.14 8.75
C MET A 124 12.57 -11.62 8.50
N VAL A 125 13.58 -12.42 8.13
CA VAL A 125 13.41 -13.86 7.88
C VAL A 125 12.97 -14.61 9.15
N THR A 126 13.53 -14.24 10.30
CA THR A 126 13.17 -14.82 11.61
C THR A 126 11.95 -14.18 12.25
N GLN A 127 11.29 -13.23 11.57
CA GLN A 127 10.13 -12.49 12.04
C GLN A 127 10.37 -11.70 13.35
N ALA A 128 11.61 -11.37 13.66
CA ALA A 128 11.99 -10.48 14.75
C ALA A 128 11.62 -9.02 14.46
N THR A 129 11.48 -8.65 13.18
CA THR A 129 10.97 -7.35 12.74
C THR A 129 10.15 -7.46 11.46
N ALA A 130 9.26 -6.51 11.25
CA ALA A 130 8.53 -6.34 10.00
C ALA A 130 8.23 -4.86 9.78
N PRO A 131 8.52 -4.29 8.60
CA PRO A 131 8.06 -2.95 8.26
C PRO A 131 6.55 -2.91 7.99
N ASN A 132 6.01 -1.70 7.85
CA ASN A 132 4.62 -1.49 7.43
C ASN A 132 4.36 -2.05 6.01
N SER A 133 3.10 -2.40 5.70
CA SER A 133 2.74 -3.13 4.47
C SER A 133 3.19 -2.46 3.14
N PRO A 134 3.09 -1.14 2.93
CA PRO A 134 3.62 -0.49 1.72
C PRO A 134 5.10 -0.75 1.43
N GLN A 135 5.93 -0.94 2.46
CA GLN A 135 7.33 -1.32 2.28
C GLN A 135 7.43 -2.66 1.55
N TRP A 136 6.67 -3.64 2.01
CA TRP A 136 6.62 -4.96 1.37
C TRP A 136 6.12 -4.89 -0.07
N PHE A 137 5.16 -4.02 -0.39
CA PHE A 137 4.61 -3.93 -1.75
C PHE A 137 5.55 -3.27 -2.75
N ASN A 138 6.23 -2.18 -2.35
CA ASN A 138 6.78 -1.24 -3.32
C ASN A 138 8.31 -1.12 -3.26
N THR A 139 8.92 -1.36 -2.10
CA THR A 139 10.35 -1.09 -1.87
C THR A 139 11.23 -2.03 -2.68
N GLY A 140 12.25 -1.49 -3.35
CA GLY A 140 13.25 -2.28 -4.09
C GLY A 140 12.75 -2.93 -5.37
N LEU A 141 11.51 -2.69 -5.83
CA LEU A 141 11.03 -3.23 -7.11
C LEU A 141 11.85 -2.69 -8.30
N HIS A 142 12.16 -1.39 -8.30
CA HIS A 142 13.03 -0.81 -9.31
C HIS A 142 14.48 -1.29 -9.15
N ASP A 143 15.02 -1.21 -7.93
CA ASP A 143 16.43 -1.53 -7.68
C ASP A 143 16.78 -3.00 -7.94
N ALA A 144 15.90 -3.93 -7.58
CA ALA A 144 16.14 -5.36 -7.76
C ALA A 144 15.74 -5.86 -9.16
N TYR A 145 14.71 -5.29 -9.78
CA TYR A 145 14.08 -5.85 -10.98
C TYR A 145 14.03 -4.90 -12.18
N GLY A 146 14.49 -3.65 -12.05
CA GLY A 146 14.39 -2.63 -13.10
C GLY A 146 12.96 -2.22 -13.44
N ILE A 147 11.98 -2.53 -12.57
CA ILE A 147 10.58 -2.22 -12.82
C ILE A 147 10.38 -0.71 -12.81
N THR A 148 9.85 -0.17 -13.91
CA THR A 148 9.48 1.24 -14.09
C THR A 148 8.00 1.35 -14.46
N GLY A 149 7.51 2.58 -14.64
CA GLY A 149 6.16 2.84 -15.11
C GLY A 149 5.94 4.33 -15.39
N PRO A 150 4.84 4.72 -16.06
CA PRO A 150 4.58 6.12 -16.36
C PRO A 150 4.50 6.95 -15.08
N ALA A 151 4.89 8.23 -15.15
CA ALA A 151 4.69 9.18 -14.06
C ALA A 151 3.22 9.26 -13.63
N GLN A 152 2.96 9.34 -12.33
CA GLN A 152 1.59 9.30 -11.77
C GLN A 152 1.27 10.48 -10.85
N GLY A 153 2.13 11.51 -10.84
CA GLY A 153 1.92 12.70 -10.03
C GLY A 153 2.30 12.53 -8.55
N HIS A 154 3.25 11.63 -8.25
CA HIS A 154 3.86 11.54 -6.92
C HIS A 154 4.88 12.65 -6.75
N TRP A 155 4.97 13.18 -5.54
CA TRP A 155 5.98 14.15 -5.17
C TRP A 155 7.16 13.47 -4.50
N ILE A 156 8.35 13.94 -4.79
CA ILE A 156 9.61 13.54 -4.16
C ILE A 156 10.35 14.80 -3.73
N ALA A 157 11.00 14.74 -2.57
CA ALA A 157 11.82 15.82 -2.06
C ALA A 157 13.30 15.52 -2.36
N ASP A 158 14.04 16.54 -2.77
CA ASP A 158 15.50 16.47 -2.76
C ASP A 158 15.99 16.44 -1.30
N PRO A 159 16.79 15.44 -0.90
CA PRO A 159 17.21 15.30 0.50
C PRO A 159 18.22 16.36 0.95
N THR A 160 18.84 17.09 0.01
CA THR A 160 19.84 18.14 0.29
C THR A 160 19.17 19.51 0.35
N THR A 161 18.33 19.84 -0.62
CA THR A 161 17.69 21.17 -0.72
C THR A 161 16.31 21.23 -0.09
N GLY A 162 15.64 20.08 0.05
CA GLY A 162 14.24 19.99 0.47
C GLY A 162 13.24 20.35 -0.62
N GLU A 163 13.69 20.69 -1.84
CA GLU A 163 12.79 21.06 -2.93
C GLU A 163 11.97 19.86 -3.40
N CYS A 164 10.65 20.06 -3.48
CA CYS A 164 9.72 19.05 -3.96
C CYS A 164 9.55 19.15 -5.47
N ARG A 165 9.60 18.00 -6.15
CA ARG A 165 9.29 17.87 -7.57
C ARG A 165 8.45 16.64 -7.85
N LEU A 166 7.83 16.57 -9.02
CA LEU A 166 7.15 15.36 -9.46
C LEU A 166 8.16 14.25 -9.79
N ALA A 167 7.83 13.03 -9.38
CA ALA A 167 8.54 11.84 -9.79
C ALA A 167 8.36 11.60 -11.30
N THR A 168 9.46 11.22 -11.95
CA THR A 168 9.51 10.95 -13.40
C THR A 168 8.91 9.61 -13.77
N ASP A 169 8.78 8.69 -12.82
CA ASP A 169 8.22 7.36 -13.00
C ASP A 169 7.59 6.84 -11.68
N ALA A 170 6.93 5.70 -11.80
CA ALA A 170 6.11 5.11 -10.73
C ALA A 170 6.87 4.30 -9.65
N TYR A 171 8.13 3.92 -9.87
CA TYR A 171 8.79 2.88 -9.06
C TYR A 171 10.24 3.18 -8.66
N SER A 172 10.95 4.06 -9.36
CA SER A 172 12.32 4.47 -8.98
C SER A 172 12.35 5.18 -7.62
N HIS A 173 11.25 5.85 -7.28
CA HIS A 173 11.00 6.43 -5.97
C HIS A 173 9.74 5.74 -5.41
N PRO A 174 9.89 4.57 -4.78
CA PRO A 174 8.73 3.79 -4.33
C PRO A 174 7.98 4.56 -3.25
N GLN A 175 6.65 4.37 -3.18
CA GLN A 175 5.81 4.89 -2.11
C GLN A 175 5.74 3.89 -0.95
N PRO A 176 6.51 4.04 0.14
CA PRO A 176 6.74 2.96 1.08
C PRO A 176 6.21 3.33 2.48
N HIS A 177 5.37 4.37 2.59
CA HIS A 177 4.80 4.85 3.84
C HIS A 177 3.31 4.53 3.93
N ALA A 178 2.86 4.15 5.12
CA ALA A 178 1.47 3.73 5.33
C ALA A 178 0.52 4.86 5.70
N CYS A 179 1.01 5.96 6.29
CA CYS A 179 0.15 6.95 6.95
C CYS A 179 0.42 8.34 6.38
N PHE A 180 -0.65 9.03 5.98
CA PHE A 180 -0.60 10.39 5.48
C PHE A 180 -1.68 11.25 6.12
N ILE A 181 -1.32 12.48 6.46
CA ILE A 181 -2.27 13.53 6.84
C ILE A 181 -2.29 14.53 5.69
N GLN A 182 -3.49 14.87 5.24
CA GLN A 182 -3.73 15.77 4.13
C GLN A 182 -4.59 16.94 4.62
N SER A 183 -4.40 18.12 4.03
CA SER A 183 -5.29 19.26 4.17
C SER A 183 -6.27 19.33 3.01
N VAL A 184 -7.36 20.04 3.25
CA VAL A 184 -8.37 20.39 2.24
C VAL A 184 -8.80 21.83 2.47
N GLY A 185 -8.84 22.61 1.39
CA GLY A 185 -9.42 23.94 1.35
C GLY A 185 -10.89 23.88 0.94
N ASP A 186 -11.66 24.89 1.35
CA ASP A 186 -13.05 25.08 0.96
C ASP A 186 -13.16 25.66 -0.47
N ASP A 187 -12.65 24.87 -1.40
CA ASP A 187 -12.64 25.13 -2.84
C ASP A 187 -12.99 23.81 -3.56
N LEU A 188 -13.80 23.89 -4.61
CA LEU A 188 -14.27 22.68 -5.30
C LEU A 188 -13.17 22.01 -6.14
N VAL A 189 -12.42 22.77 -6.95
CA VAL A 189 -11.59 22.24 -8.07
C VAL A 189 -10.15 22.74 -8.12
N GLY A 190 -9.83 23.82 -7.40
CA GLY A 190 -8.51 24.39 -7.29
C GLY A 190 -7.53 23.48 -6.55
N GLU A 191 -6.26 23.84 -6.63
CA GLU A 191 -5.19 23.13 -5.94
C GLU A 191 -5.41 23.16 -4.42
N GLY A 192 -5.33 22.00 -3.77
CA GLY A 192 -5.65 21.87 -2.35
C GLY A 192 -7.16 21.81 -2.04
N GLY A 193 -8.03 21.97 -3.03
CA GLY A 193 -9.49 21.85 -2.90
C GLY A 193 -9.99 20.40 -2.77
N ILE A 194 -11.32 20.25 -2.79
CA ILE A 194 -12.05 19.00 -2.54
C ILE A 194 -11.75 17.95 -3.61
N MET A 195 -11.89 18.29 -4.90
CA MET A 195 -11.67 17.32 -5.98
C MET A 195 -10.19 16.99 -6.17
N ASP A 196 -9.29 17.94 -5.89
CA ASP A 196 -7.86 17.70 -5.84
C ASP A 196 -7.49 16.74 -4.70
N LEU A 197 -8.08 16.88 -3.51
CA LEU A 197 -7.89 15.93 -2.41
C LEU A 197 -8.19 14.50 -2.86
N TRP A 198 -9.33 14.25 -3.52
CA TRP A 198 -9.66 12.90 -3.99
C TRP A 198 -8.62 12.34 -4.96
N THR A 199 -8.05 13.19 -5.82
CA THR A 199 -6.99 12.80 -6.73
C THR A 199 -5.70 12.47 -5.98
N ARG A 200 -5.29 13.31 -5.01
CA ARG A 200 -4.11 13.08 -4.17
C ARG A 200 -4.25 11.80 -3.34
N GLU A 201 -5.41 11.58 -2.74
CA GLU A 201 -5.70 10.36 -1.98
C GLU A 201 -5.70 9.12 -2.86
N ALA A 202 -6.27 9.19 -4.07
CA ALA A 202 -6.26 8.07 -5.01
C ALA A 202 -4.84 7.63 -5.37
N ARG A 203 -3.91 8.58 -5.54
CA ARG A 203 -2.48 8.28 -5.74
C ARG A 203 -1.90 7.54 -4.55
N LEU A 204 -2.21 7.93 -3.32
CA LEU A 204 -1.73 7.27 -2.09
C LEU A 204 -2.35 5.88 -1.91
N PHE A 205 -3.67 5.76 -2.09
CA PHE A 205 -4.40 4.50 -1.98
C PHE A 205 -3.91 3.48 -2.98
N LYS A 206 -3.60 3.88 -4.23
CA LYS A 206 -3.09 2.99 -5.27
C LYS A 206 -1.86 2.19 -4.81
N TYR A 207 -1.02 2.75 -3.95
CA TYR A 207 0.22 2.12 -3.49
C TYR A 207 0.14 1.53 -2.08
N GLY A 208 -1.05 1.49 -1.46
CA GLY A 208 -1.20 0.83 -0.15
C GLY A 208 -1.19 1.76 1.05
N SER A 209 -1.15 3.07 0.86
CA SER A 209 -1.19 4.04 1.96
C SER A 209 -2.63 4.31 2.41
N GLY A 210 -2.81 4.70 3.67
CA GLY A 210 -4.03 5.28 4.19
C GLY A 210 -3.88 6.78 4.41
N THR A 211 -4.99 7.50 4.41
CA THR A 211 -5.02 8.97 4.49
C THR A 211 -5.97 9.44 5.58
N GLY A 212 -5.62 10.54 6.23
CA GLY A 212 -6.48 11.26 7.15
C GLY A 212 -6.59 12.72 6.76
N THR A 213 -7.77 13.31 6.92
CA THR A 213 -8.01 14.72 6.62
C THR A 213 -9.00 15.29 7.63
N ASN A 214 -8.71 16.48 8.14
CA ASN A 214 -9.69 17.28 8.87
C ASN A 214 -10.49 18.13 7.88
N PHE A 215 -11.81 17.98 7.90
CA PHE A 215 -12.75 18.65 6.99
C PHE A 215 -13.45 19.87 7.60
N SER A 216 -13.09 20.28 8.81
CA SER A 216 -13.74 21.40 9.52
C SER A 216 -13.69 22.75 8.81
N ASN A 217 -12.79 22.90 7.84
CA ASN A 217 -12.71 24.11 7.03
C ASN A 217 -13.74 24.15 5.89
N ILE A 218 -14.36 23.02 5.53
CA ILE A 218 -15.36 22.96 4.46
C ILE A 218 -16.66 23.56 4.98
N ARG A 219 -17.30 24.44 4.21
CA ARG A 219 -18.55 25.06 4.64
C ARG A 219 -19.69 24.05 4.84
N GLY A 220 -20.59 24.35 5.78
CA GLY A 220 -21.76 23.55 6.08
C GLY A 220 -22.82 23.57 4.97
N SER A 221 -23.88 22.77 5.17
CA SER A 221 -25.08 22.84 4.33
C SER A 221 -25.71 24.23 4.39
N ASP A 222 -26.30 24.67 3.27
CA ASP A 222 -27.04 25.93 3.13
C ASP A 222 -26.25 27.24 3.29
N GLU A 223 -24.93 27.16 3.52
CA GLU A 223 -24.04 28.32 3.52
C GLU A 223 -23.92 28.96 2.12
N PRO A 224 -23.76 30.29 2.02
CA PRO A 224 -23.77 31.00 0.75
C PRO A 224 -22.55 30.68 -0.12
N LEU A 225 -22.74 30.68 -1.44
CA LEU A 225 -21.69 30.53 -2.44
C LEU A 225 -21.41 31.87 -3.15
N SER A 226 -20.16 32.09 -3.57
CA SER A 226 -19.74 33.32 -4.24
C SER A 226 -20.44 33.55 -5.59
N GLY A 227 -20.74 32.47 -6.32
CA GLY A 227 -21.50 32.50 -7.58
C GLY A 227 -23.02 32.60 -7.41
N GLY A 228 -23.52 32.74 -6.18
CA GLY A 228 -24.94 32.62 -5.85
C GLY A 228 -25.36 31.17 -5.55
N GLY A 229 -26.50 31.02 -4.88
CA GLY A 229 -26.97 29.72 -4.40
C GLY A 229 -26.40 29.32 -3.04
N ARG A 230 -26.48 28.03 -2.74
CA ARG A 230 -26.21 27.45 -1.42
C ARG A 230 -25.35 26.20 -1.52
N SER A 231 -24.51 25.98 -0.52
CA SER A 231 -23.67 24.81 -0.37
C SER A 231 -24.51 23.53 -0.18
N SER A 232 -24.05 22.43 -0.78
CA SER A 232 -24.59 21.07 -0.55
C SER A 232 -24.12 20.46 0.79
N GLY A 233 -23.26 21.17 1.53
CA GLY A 233 -22.67 20.74 2.80
C GLY A 233 -21.60 19.65 2.68
N LEU A 234 -20.84 19.48 3.76
CA LEU A 234 -19.73 18.54 3.86
C LEU A 234 -20.15 17.12 3.53
N MET A 235 -21.31 16.69 4.05
CA MET A 235 -21.79 15.32 3.93
C MET A 235 -21.99 14.87 2.48
N SER A 236 -22.28 15.80 1.57
CA SER A 236 -22.42 15.50 0.14
C SER A 236 -21.08 15.11 -0.48
N PHE A 237 -20.00 15.81 -0.12
CA PHE A 237 -18.65 15.49 -0.59
C PHE A 237 -18.07 14.24 0.06
N LEU A 238 -18.35 13.99 1.34
CA LEU A 238 -17.91 12.76 2.00
C LEU A 238 -18.49 11.50 1.35
N LYS A 239 -19.73 11.56 0.82
CA LYS A 239 -20.31 10.45 0.03
C LYS A 239 -19.54 10.20 -1.27
N ILE A 240 -19.04 11.25 -1.93
CA ILE A 240 -18.18 11.11 -3.11
C ILE A 240 -16.87 10.43 -2.71
N GLY A 241 -16.24 10.92 -1.63
CA GLY A 241 -15.01 10.35 -1.08
C GLY A 241 -15.14 8.87 -0.71
N ASP A 242 -16.25 8.47 -0.06
CA ASP A 242 -16.53 7.08 0.29
C ASP A 242 -16.62 6.19 -0.95
N ARG A 243 -17.37 6.62 -1.97
CA ARG A 243 -17.48 5.88 -3.24
C ARG A 243 -16.14 5.81 -3.99
N ALA A 244 -15.39 6.90 -4.02
CA ALA A 244 -14.07 6.96 -4.65
C ALA A 244 -13.08 6.01 -3.97
N ALA A 245 -12.96 6.07 -2.64
CA ALA A 245 -12.12 5.17 -1.86
C ALA A 245 -12.56 3.70 -2.02
N GLY A 246 -13.87 3.45 -2.02
CA GLY A 246 -14.45 2.14 -2.24
C GLY A 246 -14.08 1.52 -3.59
N ALA A 247 -13.91 2.31 -4.64
CA ALA A 247 -13.54 1.82 -5.97
C ALA A 247 -12.07 1.41 -6.11
N ILE A 248 -11.20 1.85 -5.19
CA ILE A 248 -9.75 1.68 -5.31
C ILE A 248 -9.27 0.44 -4.54
N LYS A 249 -8.58 -0.46 -5.26
CA LYS A 249 -7.82 -1.58 -4.69
C LYS A 249 -6.37 -1.17 -4.50
N SER A 250 -5.89 -1.27 -3.28
CA SER A 250 -4.61 -0.72 -2.86
C SER A 250 -3.44 -1.70 -3.06
N GLY A 251 -2.31 -1.19 -3.56
CA GLY A 251 -1.07 -1.95 -3.78
C GLY A 251 -1.17 -3.02 -4.87
N GLY A 252 -2.18 -2.96 -5.75
CA GLY A 252 -2.43 -4.01 -6.75
C GLY A 252 -2.83 -5.36 -6.14
N THR A 253 -3.25 -5.38 -4.86
CA THR A 253 -3.61 -6.58 -4.11
C THR A 253 -5.08 -6.53 -3.67
N THR A 254 -5.49 -7.44 -2.79
CA THR A 254 -6.83 -7.49 -2.18
C THR A 254 -7.03 -6.44 -1.06
N ARG A 255 -6.08 -5.55 -0.80
CA ARG A 255 -6.21 -4.48 0.19
C ARG A 255 -7.13 -3.36 -0.33
N ARG A 256 -7.92 -2.75 0.55
CA ARG A 256 -8.80 -1.61 0.22
C ARG A 256 -8.20 -0.30 0.73
N ALA A 257 -8.63 0.80 0.14
CA ALA A 257 -8.31 2.13 0.63
C ALA A 257 -8.78 2.29 2.10
N ALA A 258 -8.01 3.05 2.87
CA ALA A 258 -8.34 3.37 4.25
C ALA A 258 -8.30 4.88 4.44
N LYS A 259 -9.42 5.46 4.87
CA LYS A 259 -9.59 6.89 5.05
C LYS A 259 -10.06 7.22 6.46
N MET A 260 -9.41 8.21 7.07
CA MET A 260 -9.87 8.89 8.28
C MET A 260 -10.45 10.25 7.90
N VAL A 261 -11.60 10.58 8.47
CA VAL A 261 -12.26 11.87 8.34
C VAL A 261 -12.43 12.43 9.73
N CYS A 262 -11.86 13.60 9.98
CA CYS A 262 -12.07 14.36 11.21
C CYS A 262 -12.97 15.55 10.96
N LEU A 263 -13.76 15.91 11.97
CA LEU A 263 -14.62 17.08 12.00
C LEU A 263 -14.64 17.65 13.42
N ASP A 264 -14.55 18.96 13.54
CA ASP A 264 -14.54 19.68 14.80
C ASP A 264 -15.98 19.74 15.33
N ALA A 265 -16.12 19.72 16.66
CA ALA A 265 -17.42 19.52 17.32
C ALA A 265 -18.40 20.70 17.14
N ASP A 266 -17.89 21.86 16.75
CA ASP A 266 -18.65 23.09 16.48
C ASP A 266 -19.00 23.29 15.00
N HIS A 267 -18.60 22.37 14.13
CA HIS A 267 -18.94 22.43 12.71
C HIS A 267 -20.47 22.31 12.50
N PRO A 268 -21.08 23.12 11.62
CA PRO A 268 -22.54 23.13 11.41
C PRO A 268 -23.13 21.76 11.03
N ASP A 269 -22.38 20.95 10.27
CA ASP A 269 -22.81 19.59 9.88
C ASP A 269 -22.48 18.49 10.92
N ILE A 270 -22.03 18.83 12.14
CA ILE A 270 -21.52 17.84 13.13
C ILE A 270 -22.55 16.76 13.48
N GLU A 271 -23.81 17.12 13.70
CA GLU A 271 -24.86 16.15 14.04
C GLU A 271 -25.13 15.17 12.90
N ALA A 272 -25.05 15.65 11.65
CA ALA A 272 -25.19 14.80 10.47
C ALA A 272 -23.99 13.86 10.32
N PHE A 273 -22.79 14.36 10.61
CA PHE A 273 -21.54 13.60 10.55
C PHE A 273 -21.51 12.45 11.57
N VAL A 274 -21.78 12.72 12.86
CA VAL A 274 -21.74 11.68 13.91
C VAL A 274 -22.79 10.60 13.70
N ASN A 275 -23.95 10.95 13.14
CA ASN A 275 -25.03 10.01 12.84
C ASN A 275 -24.87 9.29 11.49
N TRP A 276 -23.86 9.63 10.69
CA TRP A 276 -23.79 9.16 9.30
C TRP A 276 -23.73 7.63 9.20
N LYS A 277 -22.81 6.99 9.93
CA LYS A 277 -22.62 5.53 9.87
C LYS A 277 -23.84 4.75 10.38
N VAL A 278 -24.46 5.23 11.46
CA VAL A 278 -25.70 4.63 12.00
C VAL A 278 -26.82 4.67 10.96
N ARG A 279 -26.96 5.78 10.21
CA ARG A 279 -27.94 5.88 9.13
C ARG A 279 -27.66 4.89 8.00
N GLU A 280 -26.39 4.62 7.65
CA GLU A 280 -26.05 3.60 6.66
C GLU A 280 -26.39 2.18 7.16
N GLU A 281 -26.16 1.87 8.44
CA GLU A 281 -26.56 0.59 9.03
C GLU A 281 -28.09 0.37 8.99
N ILE A 282 -28.86 1.42 9.30
CA ILE A 282 -30.33 1.38 9.20
C ILE A 282 -30.77 1.11 7.75
N LYS A 283 -30.12 1.74 6.76
CA LYS A 283 -30.41 1.47 5.34
C LYS A 283 -30.10 0.02 4.98
N VAL A 284 -28.97 -0.52 5.42
CA VAL A 284 -28.61 -1.93 5.18
C VAL A 284 -29.65 -2.86 5.81
N ALA A 285 -30.06 -2.61 7.06
CA ALA A 285 -31.10 -3.40 7.72
C ALA A 285 -32.42 -3.36 6.95
N ALA A 286 -32.85 -2.19 6.49
CA ALA A 286 -34.05 -2.03 5.67
C ALA A 286 -33.93 -2.75 4.32
N LEU A 287 -32.77 -2.69 3.66
CA LEU A 287 -32.51 -3.40 2.40
C LEU A 287 -32.53 -4.92 2.59
N VAL A 288 -31.93 -5.44 3.67
CA VAL A 288 -31.95 -6.88 3.99
C VAL A 288 -33.39 -7.35 4.23
N GLU A 289 -34.20 -6.58 4.94
CA GLU A 289 -35.60 -6.94 5.17
C GLU A 289 -36.41 -6.87 3.87
N GLY A 290 -36.24 -5.80 3.08
CA GLY A 290 -36.88 -5.66 1.78
C GLY A 290 -36.52 -6.79 0.81
N LEU A 291 -35.26 -7.24 0.81
CA LEU A 291 -34.80 -8.35 -0.03
C LEU A 291 -35.55 -9.65 0.27
N LYS A 292 -35.94 -9.92 1.52
CA LYS A 292 -36.71 -11.13 1.89
C LYS A 292 -38.08 -11.17 1.20
N CYS A 293 -38.69 -10.00 1.02
CA CYS A 293 -40.02 -9.83 0.41
C CYS A 293 -40.00 -9.87 -1.12
N LEU A 294 -38.83 -9.82 -1.76
CA LEU A 294 -38.73 -9.94 -3.21
C LEU A 294 -38.94 -11.40 -3.67
N GLY A 295 -39.56 -11.57 -4.83
CA GLY A 295 -39.64 -12.87 -5.52
C GLY A 295 -38.25 -13.35 -5.94
N ASP A 296 -38.09 -14.66 -6.12
CA ASP A 296 -36.79 -15.28 -6.39
C ASP A 296 -36.11 -14.75 -7.66
N GLU A 297 -36.90 -14.41 -8.68
CA GLU A 297 -36.40 -13.79 -9.92
C GLU A 297 -35.75 -12.42 -9.67
N HIS A 298 -36.33 -11.59 -8.81
CA HIS A 298 -35.77 -10.29 -8.45
C HIS A 298 -34.59 -10.41 -7.48
N LYS A 299 -34.59 -11.41 -6.59
CA LYS A 299 -33.43 -11.70 -5.72
C LYS A 299 -32.21 -12.15 -6.53
N ALA A 300 -32.40 -12.86 -7.64
CA ALA A 300 -31.31 -13.27 -8.52
C ALA A 300 -30.68 -12.11 -9.31
N LEU A 301 -31.41 -10.99 -9.46
CA LEU A 301 -30.95 -9.78 -10.16
C LEU A 301 -30.26 -8.75 -9.24
N ALA A 302 -30.53 -8.80 -7.93
CA ALA A 302 -30.04 -7.85 -6.92
C ALA A 302 -28.65 -8.25 -6.37
#